data_AF-A0A6N8ZAT2-F1
#
_entry.id   AF-A0A6N8ZAT2-F1
#
_cell.length_a   1.000
_cell.length_b   1.000
_cell.length_c   1.000
_cell.angle_alpha   90.00
_cell.angle_beta   90.00
_cell.angle_gamma   90.00
#
_symmetry.space_group_name_H-M   'P 1'
#
loop_
_entity.id
_entity.type
_entity.pdbx_description
1 polymer ?
#
loop_
_entity_poly.entity_id
_entity_poly.type
_entity_poly.pdbx_seq_one_letter_code
_entity_poly.pdbx_strand_id
1 'polypeptide(L)'
;MPERTVSTLQNILEECRDGDDGIGFNEVVVMLESTAASAEVYMDFDDLRFTPDGRIVTLMVPGGTHMHLDMSKIREAEFVHTTNDQGLPSYQLWMRDGEGNPAMRIYLRKSDVDAANPPRHEFFMGLLGKYPDKIALSADEFDAAGEHP
;
A
#
# COMPACT_ATOMS: atom_id res chain seq x y z
N MET A 1 -11.42 26.66 -1.81
CA MET A 1 -10.50 25.77 -2.54
C MET A 1 -11.36 24.62 -3.04
N PRO A 2 -11.36 24.26 -4.32
CA PRO A 2 -12.11 23.09 -4.77
C PRO A 2 -11.60 21.86 -4.01
N GLU A 3 -12.52 21.05 -3.48
CA GLU A 3 -12.19 19.79 -2.82
C GLU A 3 -11.49 18.89 -3.85
N ARG A 4 -10.27 18.49 -3.52
CA ARG A 4 -9.48 17.63 -4.38
C ARG A 4 -10.02 16.20 -4.28
N THR A 5 -10.27 15.56 -5.41
CA THR A 5 -10.53 14.12 -5.46
C THR A 5 -9.25 13.38 -5.06
N VAL A 6 -9.28 12.67 -3.93
CA VAL A 6 -8.21 11.76 -3.51
C VAL A 6 -8.20 10.55 -4.45
N SER A 7 -7.03 10.13 -4.93
CA SER A 7 -6.95 8.98 -5.84
C SER A 7 -7.35 7.69 -5.13
N THR A 8 -7.82 6.72 -5.89
CA THR A 8 -8.22 5.41 -5.36
C THR A 8 -7.06 4.74 -4.61
N LEU A 9 -5.84 4.81 -5.17
CA LEU A 9 -4.66 4.26 -4.51
C LEU A 9 -4.32 4.99 -3.21
N GLN A 10 -4.42 6.33 -3.18
CA GLN A 10 -4.19 7.07 -1.95
C GLN A 10 -5.19 6.66 -0.86
N ASN A 11 -6.49 6.54 -1.17
CA ASN A 11 -7.50 6.08 -0.21
C ASN A 11 -7.16 4.68 0.34
N ILE A 12 -6.74 3.75 -0.52
CA ILE A 12 -6.35 2.40 -0.09
C ILE A 12 -5.15 2.46 0.88
N LEU A 13 -4.12 3.24 0.56
CA LEU A 13 -2.93 3.35 1.41
C LEU A 13 -3.26 4.03 2.74
N GLU A 14 -4.11 5.05 2.74
CA GLU A 14 -4.59 5.72 3.95
C GLU A 14 -5.44 4.77 4.81
N GLU A 15 -6.31 3.95 4.23
CA GLU A 15 -7.07 2.94 4.97
C GLU A 15 -6.16 1.85 5.54
N CYS A 16 -5.18 1.37 4.79
CA CYS A 16 -4.16 0.46 5.31
C CYS A 16 -3.40 1.08 6.49
N ARG A 17 -3.10 2.38 6.45
CA ARG A 17 -2.40 3.12 7.53
C ARG A 17 -3.28 3.28 8.76
N ASP A 18 -4.49 3.78 8.56
CA ASP A 18 -5.40 4.20 9.64
C ASP A 18 -6.05 3.00 10.32
N GLY A 19 -6.31 1.92 9.56
CA GLY A 19 -6.91 0.71 10.08
C GLY A 19 -8.34 0.92 10.61
N ASP A 20 -8.80 -0.03 11.42
CA ASP A 20 -9.99 0.12 12.28
C ASP A 20 -9.58 0.00 13.75
N ASP A 21 -9.95 0.97 14.58
CA ASP A 21 -9.52 1.08 15.99
C ASP A 21 -7.98 0.93 16.20
N GLY A 22 -7.18 1.43 15.26
CA GLY A 22 -5.72 1.35 15.28
C GLY A 22 -5.15 0.00 14.79
N ILE A 23 -6.01 -0.87 14.26
CA ILE A 23 -5.68 -2.17 13.69
C ILE A 23 -5.72 -2.08 12.17
N GLY A 24 -4.56 -1.95 11.56
CA GLY A 24 -4.37 -1.85 10.12
C GLY A 24 -3.14 -2.63 9.67
N PHE A 25 -2.35 -2.00 8.80
CA PHE A 25 -1.07 -2.52 8.36
C PHE A 25 0.05 -2.24 9.38
N ASN A 26 -0.21 -2.54 10.66
CA ASN A 26 0.82 -2.54 11.69
C ASN A 26 1.79 -3.69 11.40
N GLU A 27 3.10 -3.50 11.51
CA GLU A 27 4.12 -4.49 11.15
C GLU A 27 4.00 -5.05 9.72
N VAL A 28 4.58 -4.33 8.76
CA VAL A 28 4.69 -4.77 7.36
C VAL A 28 6.13 -4.97 6.93
N VAL A 29 6.28 -5.71 5.84
CA VAL A 29 7.49 -5.69 5.02
C VAL A 29 7.14 -5.04 3.69
N VAL A 30 7.72 -3.88 3.42
CA VAL A 30 7.62 -3.24 2.11
C VAL A 30 8.76 -3.74 1.25
N MET A 31 8.44 -4.19 0.04
CA MET A 31 9.39 -4.79 -0.87
C MET A 31 9.43 -4.02 -2.19
N LEU A 32 10.64 -3.69 -2.61
CA LEU A 32 10.96 -3.11 -3.90
C LEU A 32 11.76 -4.15 -4.68
N GLU A 33 11.38 -4.38 -5.93
CA GLU A 33 12.07 -5.29 -6.83
C GLU A 33 12.53 -4.54 -8.07
N SER A 34 13.72 -4.89 -8.53
CA SER A 34 14.27 -4.46 -9.81
C SER A 34 14.80 -5.69 -10.54
N THR A 35 15.23 -5.53 -11.78
CA THR A 35 15.84 -6.61 -12.56
C THR A 35 17.16 -7.12 -11.98
N ALA A 36 17.80 -6.39 -11.08
CA ALA A 36 19.12 -6.70 -10.54
C ALA A 36 19.17 -6.90 -9.02
N ALA A 37 18.19 -6.38 -8.28
CA ALA A 37 18.20 -6.38 -6.82
C ALA A 37 16.78 -6.25 -6.25
N SER A 38 16.62 -6.70 -5.00
CA SER A 38 15.45 -6.42 -4.17
C SER A 38 15.86 -5.71 -2.89
N ALA A 39 14.92 -4.98 -2.30
CA ALA A 39 15.03 -4.42 -0.97
C ALA A 39 13.78 -4.76 -0.17
N GLU A 40 13.97 -5.17 1.09
CA GLU A 40 12.90 -5.41 2.05
C GLU A 40 13.08 -4.46 3.23
N VAL A 41 12.03 -3.72 3.56
CA VAL A 41 12.04 -2.76 4.66
C VAL A 41 10.93 -3.12 5.63
N TYR A 42 11.33 -3.45 6.86
CA TYR A 42 10.44 -3.79 7.96
C TYR A 42 10.03 -2.49 8.65
N MET A 43 8.72 -2.23 8.73
CA MET A 43 8.21 -0.99 9.31
C MET A 43 6.78 -1.15 9.82
N ASP A 44 6.34 -0.22 10.66
CA ASP A 44 4.91 0.05 10.83
C ASP A 44 4.45 0.93 9.68
N PHE A 45 3.23 0.69 9.19
CA PHE A 45 2.68 1.42 8.04
C PHE A 45 1.91 2.68 8.51
N ASP A 46 2.53 3.52 9.34
CA ASP A 46 1.87 4.62 10.07
C ASP A 46 2.26 6.04 9.59
N ASP A 47 3.49 6.25 9.10
CA ASP A 47 3.95 7.56 8.60
C ASP A 47 4.01 7.58 7.06
N LEU A 48 2.83 7.77 6.46
CA LEU A 48 2.67 8.05 5.03
C LEU A 48 2.55 9.55 4.78
N ARG A 49 3.38 10.07 3.85
CA ARG A 49 3.37 11.48 3.46
C ARG A 49 3.15 11.62 1.96
N PHE A 50 2.07 12.29 1.59
CA PHE A 50 1.72 12.54 0.20
C PHE A 50 2.19 13.94 -0.22
N THR A 51 2.68 14.07 -1.46
CA THR A 51 2.93 15.39 -2.05
C THR A 51 1.63 16.17 -2.21
N PRO A 52 1.67 17.52 -2.34
CA PRO A 52 0.46 18.32 -2.52
C PRO A 52 -0.39 17.94 -3.73
N ASP A 53 0.25 17.39 -4.78
CA ASP A 53 -0.39 16.82 -5.98
C ASP A 53 -0.70 15.32 -5.84
N GLY A 54 -0.40 14.73 -4.67
CA GLY A 54 -0.63 13.33 -4.30
C GLY A 54 -0.01 12.33 -5.26
N ARG A 55 0.92 12.75 -6.13
CA ARG A 55 1.57 11.85 -7.09
C ARG A 55 2.59 10.97 -6.39
N ILE A 56 3.29 11.49 -5.39
CA ILE A 56 4.29 10.74 -4.65
C ILE A 56 3.75 10.45 -3.25
N VAL A 57 3.80 9.19 -2.84
CA VAL A 57 3.71 8.80 -1.44
C VAL A 57 5.11 8.48 -0.93
N THR A 58 5.42 8.97 0.27
CA THR A 58 6.64 8.65 1.01
C THR A 58 6.28 7.81 2.22
N LEU A 59 6.90 6.65 2.33
CA LEU A 59 6.81 5.75 3.48
C LEU A 59 8.02 6.03 4.36
N MET A 60 7.79 6.60 5.54
CA MET A 60 8.87 6.98 6.46
C MET A 60 9.10 5.86 7.47
N VAL A 61 10.37 5.49 7.65
CA VAL A 61 10.78 4.58 8.73
C VAL A 61 11.63 5.36 9.72
N PRO A 62 11.45 5.16 11.04
CA PRO A 62 12.34 5.72 12.04
C PRO A 62 13.81 5.40 11.74
N GLY A 63 14.70 6.38 11.93
CA GLY A 63 16.14 6.20 11.68
C GLY A 63 16.62 6.59 10.28
N GLY A 64 15.75 7.20 9.45
CA GLY A 64 16.17 7.86 8.21
C GLY A 64 16.12 6.97 6.96
N THR A 65 15.46 5.82 7.03
CA THR A 65 15.06 5.05 5.83
C THR A 65 13.74 5.61 5.32
N HIS A 66 13.66 5.88 4.02
CA HIS A 66 12.44 6.36 3.38
C HIS A 66 12.31 5.72 2.00
N MET A 67 11.08 5.33 1.66
CA MET A 67 10.73 4.80 0.34
C MET A 67 9.76 5.76 -0.32
N HIS A 68 9.92 5.94 -1.64
CA HIS A 68 9.05 6.81 -2.42
C HIS A 68 8.42 5.99 -3.53
N LEU A 69 7.11 6.14 -3.70
CA LEU A 69 6.36 5.56 -4.82
C LEU A 69 5.69 6.68 -5.61
N ASP A 70 5.96 6.72 -6.91
CA ASP A 70 5.21 7.54 -7.86
C ASP A 70 3.91 6.83 -8.22
N MET A 71 2.83 7.19 -7.52
CA MET A 71 1.50 6.64 -7.70
C MET A 71 0.93 6.95 -9.09
N SER A 72 1.42 7.99 -9.78
CA SER A 72 1.01 8.28 -11.16
C SER A 72 1.53 7.26 -12.18
N LYS A 73 2.44 6.37 -11.79
CA LYS A 73 2.96 5.27 -12.63
C LYS A 73 2.27 3.94 -12.37
N ILE A 74 1.49 3.83 -11.30
CA ILE A 74 0.79 2.60 -10.94
C ILE A 74 -0.49 2.48 -11.75
N ARG A 75 -0.75 1.30 -12.31
CA ARG A 75 -1.95 0.98 -13.10
C ARG A 75 -2.79 -0.12 -12.47
N GLU A 76 -2.24 -0.83 -11.50
CA GLU A 76 -2.94 -1.89 -10.80
C GLU A 76 -2.55 -1.92 -9.32
N ALA A 77 -3.56 -2.05 -8.47
CA ALA A 77 -3.41 -2.49 -7.09
C ALA A 77 -4.11 -3.84 -6.93
N GLU A 78 -3.50 -4.78 -6.20
CA GLU A 78 -4.03 -6.13 -6.03
C GLU A 78 -3.86 -6.60 -4.59
N PHE A 79 -4.98 -6.89 -3.92
CA PHE A 79 -5.00 -7.56 -2.63
C PHE A 79 -4.87 -9.07 -2.84
N VAL A 80 -3.84 -9.65 -2.27
CA VAL A 80 -3.54 -11.08 -2.38
C VAL A 80 -3.59 -11.71 -0.99
N HIS A 81 -4.50 -12.67 -0.82
CA HIS A 81 -4.58 -13.54 0.35
C HIS A 81 -4.23 -14.97 -0.06
N THR A 82 -3.10 -15.46 0.43
CA THR A 82 -2.61 -16.82 0.13
C THR A 82 -2.12 -17.50 1.40
N THR A 83 -1.64 -18.74 1.27
CA THR A 83 -0.91 -19.45 2.31
C THR A 83 0.57 -19.43 1.97
N ASN A 84 1.43 -19.05 2.92
CA ASN A 84 2.88 -19.07 2.73
C ASN A 84 3.45 -20.51 2.87
N ASP A 85 4.75 -20.65 2.65
CA ASP A 85 5.46 -21.96 2.71
C ASP A 85 5.38 -22.67 4.06
N GLN A 86 4.98 -21.95 5.12
CA GLN A 86 4.79 -22.50 6.47
C GLN A 86 3.34 -22.91 6.74
N GLY A 87 2.45 -22.82 5.75
CA GLY A 87 1.02 -23.11 5.94
C GLY A 87 0.25 -21.99 6.63
N LEU A 88 0.85 -20.80 6.77
CA LEU A 88 0.24 -19.66 7.47
C LEU A 88 -0.38 -18.68 6.46
N PRO A 89 -1.47 -17.99 6.83
CA PRO A 89 -2.03 -16.92 6.01
C PRO A 89 -0.99 -15.85 5.67
N SER A 90 -1.06 -15.35 4.45
CA SER A 90 -0.20 -14.32 3.88
C SER A 90 -1.08 -13.26 3.23
N TYR A 91 -0.92 -12.01 3.65
CA TYR A 91 -1.75 -10.90 3.18
C TYR A 91 -0.85 -9.84 2.54
N GLN A 92 -1.11 -9.52 1.28
CA GLN A 92 -0.25 -8.66 0.49
C GLN A 92 -1.08 -7.63 -0.28
N LEU A 93 -0.55 -6.42 -0.40
CA LEU A 93 -0.99 -5.43 -1.38
C LEU A 93 0.11 -5.26 -2.41
N TRP A 94 -0.17 -5.64 -3.66
CA TRP A 94 0.72 -5.46 -4.79
C TRP A 94 0.35 -4.18 -5.54
N MET A 95 1.37 -3.44 -5.97
CA MET A 95 1.23 -2.28 -6.84
C MET A 95 2.09 -2.50 -8.08
N ARG A 96 1.48 -2.42 -9.27
CA ARG A 96 2.14 -2.67 -10.55
C ARG A 96 2.10 -1.46 -11.47
N ASP A 97 3.16 -1.30 -12.23
CA ASP A 97 3.24 -0.26 -13.25
C ASP A 97 2.38 -0.58 -14.48
N GLY A 98 2.42 0.29 -15.49
CA GLY A 98 1.66 0.10 -16.73
C GLY A 98 2.15 -1.02 -17.65
N GLU A 99 3.31 -1.61 -17.37
CA GLU A 99 3.81 -2.80 -18.05
C GLU A 99 3.47 -4.08 -17.28
N GLY A 100 2.85 -3.95 -16.09
CA GLY A 100 2.54 -5.05 -15.20
C GLY A 100 3.70 -5.49 -14.32
N ASN A 101 4.83 -4.77 -14.32
CA ASN A 101 5.94 -5.09 -13.44
C ASN A 101 5.60 -4.70 -11.99
N PRO A 102 6.05 -5.48 -10.98
CA PRO A 102 5.93 -5.06 -9.58
C PRO A 102 6.72 -3.77 -9.35
N ALA A 103 6.02 -2.71 -8.92
CA ALA A 103 6.65 -1.46 -8.51
C ALA A 103 6.90 -1.44 -6.99
N MET A 104 5.93 -1.92 -6.23
CA MET A 104 6.02 -2.04 -4.78
C MET A 104 5.07 -3.13 -4.30
N ARG A 105 5.48 -3.85 -3.26
CA ARG A 105 4.63 -4.79 -2.53
C ARG A 105 4.66 -4.46 -1.05
N ILE A 106 3.49 -4.50 -0.40
CA ILE A 106 3.38 -4.40 1.05
C ILE A 106 2.87 -5.75 1.56
N TYR A 107 3.65 -6.40 2.42
CA TYR A 107 3.30 -7.66 3.04
C TYR A 107 2.96 -7.46 4.52
N LEU A 108 1.74 -7.80 4.90
CA LEU A 108 1.31 -7.82 6.29
C LEU A 108 1.85 -9.10 6.95
N ARG A 109 2.98 -8.98 7.64
CA ARG A 109 3.61 -10.13 8.29
C ARG A 109 2.83 -10.57 9.51
N LYS A 110 2.89 -11.87 9.83
CA LYS A 110 2.46 -12.37 11.13
C LYS A 110 3.19 -11.62 12.25
N SER A 111 2.43 -11.13 13.23
CA SER A 111 2.98 -10.58 14.47
C SER A 111 3.53 -11.68 15.36
N ASP A 112 4.59 -11.36 16.06
CA ASP A 112 5.10 -12.16 17.18
C ASP A 112 4.15 -12.10 18.40
N VAL A 113 3.23 -11.12 18.43
CA VAL A 113 2.14 -11.03 19.39
C VAL A 113 0.92 -11.76 18.82
N ASP A 114 0.71 -13.02 19.23
CA ASP A 114 -0.35 -13.87 18.66
C ASP A 114 -1.75 -13.22 18.73
N ALA A 115 -2.05 -12.48 19.81
CA ALA A 115 -3.34 -11.80 19.98
C ALA A 115 -3.59 -10.66 18.97
N ALA A 116 -2.54 -10.12 18.34
CA ALA A 116 -2.66 -9.09 17.31
C ALA A 116 -3.03 -9.64 15.93
N ASN A 117 -2.84 -10.95 15.69
CA ASN A 117 -3.03 -11.55 14.36
C ASN A 117 -4.50 -11.68 13.94
N PRO A 118 -5.45 -12.17 14.77
CA PRO A 118 -6.85 -12.28 14.38
C PRO A 118 -7.50 -10.97 13.91
N PRO A 119 -7.39 -9.83 14.62
CA PRO A 119 -8.06 -8.61 14.16
C PRO A 119 -7.38 -8.01 12.92
N ARG A 120 -6.07 -8.21 12.74
CA ARG A 120 -5.36 -7.83 11.49
C ARG A 120 -5.83 -8.67 10.29
N HIS A 121 -6.13 -9.96 10.51
CA HIS A 121 -6.75 -10.80 9.49
C HIS A 121 -8.15 -10.29 9.13
N GLU A 122 -8.99 -10.04 10.14
CA GLU A 122 -10.35 -9.52 9.94
C GLU A 122 -10.33 -8.19 9.18
N PHE A 123 -9.42 -7.28 9.52
CA PHE A 123 -9.19 -6.04 8.80
C PHE A 123 -8.87 -6.28 7.32
N PHE A 124 -7.90 -7.14 7.00
CA PHE A 124 -7.54 -7.44 5.61
C PHE A 124 -8.70 -8.09 4.84
N MET A 125 -9.46 -8.99 5.47
CA MET A 125 -10.65 -9.57 4.86
C MET A 125 -11.75 -8.52 4.65
N GLY A 126 -11.85 -7.52 5.53
CA GLY A 126 -12.71 -6.35 5.36
C GLY A 126 -12.34 -5.52 4.13
N LEU A 127 -11.04 -5.29 3.89
CA LEU A 127 -10.55 -4.63 2.68
C LEU A 127 -10.92 -5.42 1.41
N LEU A 128 -10.75 -6.75 1.41
CA LEU A 128 -11.20 -7.62 0.31
C LEU A 128 -12.73 -7.63 0.12
N GLY A 129 -13.51 -7.40 1.18
CA GLY A 129 -14.96 -7.24 1.08
C GLY A 129 -15.37 -5.88 0.50
N LYS A 130 -14.53 -4.86 0.67
CA LYS A 130 -14.79 -3.47 0.25
C LYS A 130 -14.29 -3.18 -1.16
N TYR A 131 -13.12 -3.69 -1.52
CA TYR A 131 -12.48 -3.50 -2.81
C TYR A 131 -12.45 -4.82 -3.59
N PRO A 132 -12.51 -4.79 -4.93
CA PRO A 132 -12.22 -6.00 -5.69
C PRO A 132 -10.75 -6.41 -5.46
N ASP A 133 -10.47 -7.71 -5.52
CA ASP A 133 -9.11 -8.25 -5.34
C ASP A 133 -8.08 -7.57 -6.24
N LYS A 134 -8.49 -7.20 -7.46
CA LYS A 134 -7.66 -6.48 -8.44
C LYS A 134 -8.36 -5.19 -8.87
N ILE A 135 -7.65 -4.07 -8.75
CA ILE A 135 -8.15 -2.72 -8.93
C ILE A 135 -7.35 -2.06 -10.06
N ALA A 136 -8.02 -1.75 -11.16
CA ALA A 136 -7.44 -0.95 -12.23
C ALA A 136 -7.39 0.53 -11.81
N LEU A 137 -6.24 1.17 -11.98
CA LEU A 137 -5.99 2.56 -11.59
C LEU A 137 -5.73 3.43 -12.82
N SER A 138 -6.22 4.66 -12.83
CA SER A 138 -6.02 5.59 -13.95
C SER A 138 -4.98 6.65 -13.59
N ALA A 139 -4.12 6.97 -14.56
CA ALA A 139 -3.20 8.10 -14.44
C ALA A 139 -3.95 9.44 -14.30
N ASP A 140 -5.16 9.52 -14.87
CA ASP A 140 -5.97 10.73 -14.92
C ASP A 140 -6.40 11.20 -13.52
N GLU A 141 -6.37 10.31 -12.50
CA GLU A 141 -6.60 10.65 -11.09
C GLU A 141 -5.59 11.68 -10.56
N PHE A 142 -4.47 11.88 -11.26
CA PHE A 142 -3.38 12.78 -10.89
C PHE A 142 -3.24 14.01 -11.80
N ASP A 143 -4.06 14.13 -12.85
CA ASP A 143 -3.94 15.20 -13.87
C ASP A 143 -4.87 16.39 -13.61
N ALA A 144 -5.83 16.25 -12.69
CA ALA A 144 -6.70 17.34 -12.24
C ALA A 144 -5.97 18.49 -11.51
N ALA A 145 -4.66 18.37 -11.25
CA ALA A 145 -3.85 19.40 -10.59
C ALA A 145 -3.04 20.29 -11.56
N GLY A 146 -3.16 20.08 -12.88
CA GLY A 146 -2.16 20.53 -13.86
C GLY A 146 -2.55 21.64 -14.85
N GLU A 147 -3.74 22.22 -14.81
CA GLU A 147 -4.10 23.33 -15.71
C GLU A 147 -4.60 24.55 -14.96
N HIS A 148 -3.69 25.42 -14.52
CA HIS A 148 -3.96 26.86 -14.49
C HIS A 148 -2.68 27.63 -14.89
N PRO A 149 -2.79 28.62 -15.80
CA PRO A 149 -1.66 29.43 -16.28
C PRO A 149 -1.04 30.33 -15.20
#